data_AF-A0A382RF92-F1
#
_entry.id   AF-A0A382RF92-F1
#
_cell.length_a   1.000
_cell.length_b   1.000
_cell.length_c   1.000
_cell.angle_alpha   90.00
_cell.angle_beta   90.00
_cell.angle_gamma   90.00
#
_symmetry.space_group_name_H-M   'P 1'
#
loop_
_entity.id
_entity.type
_entity.pdbx_description
1 polymer ?
#
loop_
_entity_poly.entity_id
_entity_poly.type
_entity_poly.pdbx_seq_one_letter_code
_entity_poly.pdbx_strand_id
1 'polypeptide(L)'
;MANRINRAVELLAEDQPIYYTGAHTGHVLTFEQGQKDAHTWADYINVGMEHGCFDMTGLANYMKGLVDGGPTNSGHCTPSVIVEVPVDGSSEAVVRANAWQFRQILARGVYGILMCMAQSPDAVRAFVEECRYPINRQGIGNGLEEGKRGVGSEATATEIWGCSRDEYLDKADPWPLNPDGE
;
A
#
# COMPACT_ATOMS: atom_id res chain seq x y z
N MET A 1 -8.27 1.06 20.90
CA MET A 1 -7.97 -0.10 20.02
C MET A 1 -8.09 0.40 18.60
N ALA A 2 -7.24 -0.07 17.69
CA ALA A 2 -7.34 0.26 16.28
C ALA A 2 -8.70 -0.21 15.72
N ASN A 3 -9.36 0.64 14.96
CA ASN A 3 -10.65 0.38 14.31
C ASN A 3 -10.46 -0.05 12.84
N ARG A 4 -9.30 0.24 12.25
CA ARG A 4 -8.88 -0.22 10.91
C ARG A 4 -7.50 -0.87 10.94
N ILE A 5 -7.15 -1.55 9.85
CA ILE A 5 -5.81 -2.11 9.65
C ILE A 5 -4.81 -1.01 9.29
N ASN A 6 -5.22 -0.06 8.45
CA ASN A 6 -4.42 1.08 8.01
C ASN A 6 -4.70 2.33 8.88
N ARG A 7 -3.70 2.75 9.66
CA ARG A 7 -3.77 3.95 10.53
C ARG A 7 -4.05 5.23 9.73
N ALA A 8 -3.45 5.38 8.57
CA ALA A 8 -3.63 6.56 7.73
C ALA A 8 -5.08 6.67 7.25
N VAL A 9 -5.68 5.55 6.81
CA VAL A 9 -7.09 5.51 6.41
C VAL A 9 -8.03 5.75 7.61
N GLU A 10 -7.72 5.20 8.78
CA GLU A 10 -8.49 5.45 10.01
C GLU A 10 -8.60 6.95 10.30
N LEU A 11 -7.46 7.64 10.30
CA LEU A 11 -7.41 9.07 10.58
C LEU A 11 -8.07 9.91 9.50
N LEU A 12 -7.81 9.60 8.23
CA LEU A 12 -8.45 10.32 7.11
C LEU A 12 -9.97 10.12 7.10
N ALA A 13 -10.48 8.95 7.46
CA ALA A 13 -11.91 8.70 7.58
C ALA A 13 -12.57 9.48 8.73
N GLU A 14 -11.78 9.88 9.72
CA GLU A 14 -12.20 10.75 10.84
C GLU A 14 -11.98 12.25 10.55
N ASP A 15 -11.67 12.61 9.30
CA ASP A 15 -11.35 13.99 8.87
C ASP A 15 -10.16 14.59 9.63
N GLN A 16 -9.20 13.74 10.02
CA GLN A 16 -7.97 14.16 10.69
C GLN A 16 -6.80 14.28 9.70
N PRO A 17 -5.91 15.27 9.88
CA PRO A 17 -4.67 15.32 9.13
C PRO A 17 -3.76 14.14 9.52
N ILE A 18 -3.00 13.64 8.55
CA ILE A 18 -1.97 12.62 8.75
C ILE A 18 -0.58 13.18 8.46
N TYR A 19 0.41 12.70 9.18
CA TYR A 19 1.81 13.10 9.03
C TYR A 19 2.68 11.89 8.73
N TYR A 20 3.72 12.09 7.92
CA TYR A 20 4.63 11.01 7.52
C TYR A 20 6.08 11.28 7.83
N THR A 21 6.83 10.19 7.91
CA THR A 21 8.28 10.15 7.85
C THR A 21 8.73 9.28 6.68
N GLY A 22 10.02 9.28 6.36
CA GLY A 22 10.58 8.49 5.26
C GLY A 22 11.00 9.34 4.07
N ALA A 23 12.02 8.85 3.36
CA ALA A 23 12.67 9.58 2.28
C ALA A 23 12.16 9.16 0.90
N HIS A 24 12.16 10.10 -0.04
CA HIS A 24 11.89 9.86 -1.48
C HIS A 24 13.00 9.04 -2.17
N THR A 25 14.15 8.89 -1.52
CA THR A 25 15.28 8.07 -1.97
C THR A 25 16.00 7.45 -0.78
N GLY A 26 16.42 6.20 -0.90
CA GLY A 26 17.40 5.61 0.02
C GLY A 26 16.87 5.29 1.41
N HIS A 27 15.56 5.00 1.55
CA HIS A 27 15.02 4.44 2.78
C HIS A 27 15.75 3.14 3.14
N VAL A 28 16.08 2.95 4.42
CA VAL A 28 16.87 1.79 4.87
C VAL A 28 15.93 0.60 5.08
N LEU A 29 15.87 -0.28 4.09
CA LEU A 29 14.95 -1.42 4.07
C LEU A 29 15.58 -2.69 4.69
N THR A 30 15.89 -2.65 5.98
CA THR A 30 16.36 -3.83 6.73
C THR A 30 15.39 -4.21 7.84
N PHE A 31 15.48 -5.46 8.32
CA PHE A 31 14.66 -5.93 9.43
C PHE A 31 14.87 -5.10 10.71
N GLU A 32 16.12 -4.81 11.06
CA GLU A 32 16.49 -4.05 12.25
C GLU A 32 16.01 -2.59 12.16
N GLN A 33 15.97 -2.02 10.95
CA GLN A 33 15.39 -0.70 10.76
C GLN A 33 13.87 -0.74 10.94
N GLY A 34 13.20 -1.77 10.40
CA GLY A 34 11.77 -1.99 10.61
C GLY A 34 11.41 -2.04 12.08
N GLN A 35 12.16 -2.79 12.90
CA GLN A 35 11.91 -2.86 14.35
C GLN A 35 11.99 -1.49 15.04
N LYS A 36 12.94 -0.63 14.62
CA LYS A 36 13.07 0.73 15.18
C LYS A 36 11.90 1.61 14.74
N ASP A 37 11.53 1.51 13.48
CA ASP A 37 10.50 2.36 12.87
C ASP A 37 9.09 1.96 13.29
N ALA A 38 8.88 0.75 13.85
CA ALA A 38 7.59 0.28 14.35
C ALA A 38 6.97 1.22 15.41
N HIS A 39 7.80 1.97 16.14
CA HIS A 39 7.37 2.95 17.14
C HIS A 39 7.56 4.40 16.67
N THR A 40 7.58 4.63 15.35
CA THR A 40 7.60 5.98 14.78
C THR A 40 6.44 6.83 15.32
N TRP A 41 6.66 8.14 15.36
CA TRP A 41 5.62 9.12 15.71
C TRP A 41 4.64 9.36 14.56
N ALA A 42 5.03 9.01 13.33
CA ALA A 42 4.28 9.29 12.11
C ALA A 42 3.08 8.35 11.93
N ASP A 43 2.06 8.83 11.22
CA ASP A 43 0.85 8.06 10.91
C ASP A 43 1.09 7.08 9.75
N TYR A 44 2.03 7.40 8.86
CA TYR A 44 2.56 6.47 7.88
C TYR A 44 4.05 6.70 7.59
N ILE A 45 4.67 5.71 6.99
CA ILE A 45 6.05 5.73 6.50
C ILE A 45 6.01 5.72 4.97
N ASN A 46 6.68 6.69 4.37
CA ASN A 46 6.89 6.77 2.94
C ASN A 46 8.17 6.02 2.55
N VAL A 47 8.09 5.17 1.53
CA VAL A 47 9.24 4.51 0.92
C VAL A 47 9.34 4.95 -0.53
N GLY A 48 10.31 5.83 -0.83
CA GLY A 48 10.51 6.34 -2.17
C GLY A 48 11.22 5.35 -3.09
N MET A 49 10.46 4.71 -4.00
CA MET A 49 11.02 3.89 -5.08
C MET A 49 10.90 4.55 -6.46
N GLU A 50 10.28 5.73 -6.58
CA GLU A 50 10.34 6.52 -7.82
C GLU A 50 11.78 6.87 -8.19
N HIS A 51 12.53 7.33 -7.20
CA HIS A 51 13.93 7.74 -7.35
C HIS A 51 14.91 6.85 -6.57
N GLY A 52 14.39 5.91 -5.78
CA GLY A 52 15.16 4.93 -5.01
C GLY A 52 15.34 3.58 -5.71
N CYS A 53 16.00 2.65 -5.04
CA CYS A 53 16.13 1.27 -5.52
C CYS A 53 14.79 0.53 -5.40
N PHE A 54 14.39 -0.16 -6.46
CA PHE A 54 13.26 -1.10 -6.43
C PHE A 54 13.67 -2.42 -5.76
N ASP A 55 13.85 -2.40 -4.43
CA ASP A 55 14.33 -3.54 -3.64
C ASP A 55 13.21 -4.25 -2.89
N MET A 56 12.64 -5.29 -3.52
CA MET A 56 11.57 -6.10 -2.93
C MET A 56 12.05 -7.02 -1.80
N THR A 57 13.34 -7.39 -1.80
CA THR A 57 13.93 -8.20 -0.73
C THR A 57 14.07 -7.37 0.54
N GLY A 58 14.66 -6.18 0.40
CA GLY A 58 14.75 -5.20 1.47
C GLY A 58 13.36 -4.86 2.01
N LEU A 59 12.41 -4.51 1.12
CA LEU A 59 11.05 -4.18 1.54
C LEU A 59 10.39 -5.33 2.32
N ALA A 60 10.53 -6.57 1.87
CA ALA A 60 10.00 -7.73 2.59
C ALA A 60 10.60 -7.89 4.00
N ASN A 61 11.92 -7.69 4.13
CA ASN A 61 12.61 -7.78 5.42
C ASN A 61 12.21 -6.63 6.35
N TYR A 62 12.08 -5.42 5.81
CA TYR A 62 11.64 -4.23 6.53
C TYR A 62 10.23 -4.39 7.09
N MET A 63 9.27 -4.84 6.26
CA MET A 63 7.88 -5.09 6.71
C MET A 63 7.83 -6.13 7.84
N LYS A 64 8.62 -7.21 7.76
CA LYS A 64 8.75 -8.19 8.85
C LYS A 64 9.32 -7.58 10.13
N GLY A 65 10.30 -6.70 9.99
CA GLY A 65 10.86 -5.95 11.12
C GLY A 65 9.83 -5.05 11.80
N LEU A 66 8.97 -4.39 11.02
CA LEU A 66 7.88 -3.57 11.56
C LEU A 66 6.89 -4.42 12.38
N VAL A 67 6.52 -5.60 11.90
CA VAL A 67 5.64 -6.54 12.62
C VAL A 67 6.27 -6.97 13.94
N ASP A 68 7.55 -7.36 13.91
CA ASP A 68 8.26 -7.82 15.10
C ASP A 68 8.52 -6.71 16.13
N GLY A 69 8.68 -5.46 15.67
CA GLY A 69 8.78 -4.30 16.54
C GLY A 69 7.44 -3.77 17.07
N GLY A 70 6.31 -4.26 16.56
CA GLY A 70 4.97 -3.80 16.93
C GLY A 70 4.42 -4.40 18.23
N PRO A 71 3.17 -4.06 18.61
CA PRO A 71 2.26 -3.12 17.93
C PRO A 71 2.71 -1.66 18.11
N THR A 72 2.13 -0.77 17.30
CA THR A 72 2.33 0.67 17.42
C THR A 72 1.68 1.23 18.70
N ASN A 73 2.01 2.47 19.06
CA ASN A 73 1.37 3.17 20.19
C ASN A 73 -0.14 3.37 20.00
N SER A 74 -0.64 3.39 18.76
CA SER A 74 -2.07 3.47 18.43
C SER A 74 -2.74 2.09 18.40
N GLY A 75 -2.00 1.01 18.63
CA GLY A 75 -2.52 -0.36 18.68
C GLY A 75 -2.66 -1.04 17.31
N HIS A 76 -2.05 -0.49 16.26
CA HIS A 76 -1.99 -1.11 14.93
C HIS A 76 -0.85 -2.13 14.90
N CYS A 77 -0.94 -3.15 14.05
CA CYS A 77 0.12 -4.18 13.93
C CYS A 77 1.47 -3.57 13.54
N THR A 78 1.45 -2.66 12.56
CA THR A 78 2.59 -1.86 12.12
C THR A 78 2.15 -0.43 11.81
N PRO A 79 3.07 0.56 11.73
CA PRO A 79 2.78 1.81 11.05
C PRO A 79 2.41 1.55 9.60
N SER A 80 1.46 2.31 9.05
CA SER A 80 1.12 2.18 7.63
C SER A 80 2.33 2.50 6.75
N VAL A 81 2.57 1.69 5.72
CA VAL A 81 3.66 1.91 4.76
C VAL A 81 3.07 2.21 3.39
N ILE A 82 3.48 3.33 2.80
CA ILE A 82 3.10 3.76 1.45
C ILE A 82 4.36 3.82 0.59
N VAL A 83 4.31 3.23 -0.60
CA VAL A 83 5.46 3.17 -1.51
C VAL A 83 5.23 4.04 -2.74
N GLU A 84 6.15 4.96 -3.01
CA GLU A 84 6.18 5.71 -4.28
C GLU A 84 6.64 4.77 -5.38
N VAL A 85 5.75 4.48 -6.33
CA VAL A 85 6.02 3.50 -7.40
C VAL A 85 6.90 4.11 -8.50
N PRO A 86 7.81 3.35 -9.12
CA PRO A 86 8.64 3.84 -10.24
C PRO A 86 7.90 4.23 -11.52
N VAL A 87 6.65 3.80 -11.69
CA VAL A 87 5.88 4.05 -12.92
C VAL A 87 5.63 5.54 -13.12
N ASP A 88 5.67 5.97 -14.38
CA ASP A 88 5.24 7.31 -14.78
C ASP A 88 3.73 7.32 -15.09
N GLY A 89 2.99 8.24 -14.47
CA GLY A 89 1.54 8.39 -14.59
C GLY A 89 1.06 9.11 -15.86
N SER A 90 1.83 9.08 -16.96
CA SER A 90 1.57 9.87 -18.17
C SER A 90 0.45 9.33 -19.06
N SER A 91 0.24 8.01 -19.11
CA SER A 91 -0.82 7.40 -19.92
C SER A 91 -1.24 6.02 -19.40
N GLU A 92 -2.44 5.58 -19.79
CA GLU A 92 -2.91 4.21 -19.51
C GLU A 92 -1.91 3.16 -20.00
N ALA A 93 -1.40 3.28 -21.23
CA ALA A 93 -0.48 2.30 -21.80
C ALA A 93 0.79 2.11 -20.96
N VAL A 94 1.37 3.21 -20.45
CA VAL A 94 2.55 3.18 -19.57
C VAL A 94 2.22 2.48 -18.26
N VAL A 95 1.08 2.82 -17.64
CA VAL A 95 0.63 2.20 -16.38
C VAL A 95 0.39 0.71 -16.55
N ARG A 96 -0.33 0.28 -17.60
CA ARG A 96 -0.60 -1.14 -17.88
C ARG A 96 0.68 -1.93 -18.11
N ALA A 97 1.60 -1.40 -18.92
CA ALA A 97 2.87 -2.06 -19.21
C ALA A 97 3.73 -2.28 -17.96
N ASN A 98 3.57 -1.42 -16.94
CA ASN A 98 4.36 -1.43 -15.71
C ASN A 98 3.59 -1.93 -14.48
N ALA A 99 2.36 -2.41 -14.64
CA ALA A 99 1.51 -2.88 -13.54
C ALA A 99 2.12 -4.02 -12.70
N TRP A 100 3.14 -4.70 -13.22
CA TRP A 100 3.92 -5.68 -12.47
C TRP A 100 4.56 -5.06 -11.21
N GLN A 101 4.88 -3.76 -11.22
CA GLN A 101 5.44 -3.04 -10.06
C GLN A 101 4.45 -3.01 -8.89
N PHE A 102 3.19 -2.67 -9.16
CA PHE A 102 2.14 -2.61 -8.13
C PHE A 102 1.92 -3.98 -7.51
N ARG A 103 1.83 -5.02 -8.35
CA ARG A 103 1.66 -6.40 -7.88
C ARG A 103 2.81 -6.83 -6.97
N GLN A 104 4.06 -6.51 -7.32
CA GLN A 104 5.23 -6.86 -6.50
C GLN A 104 5.25 -6.10 -5.17
N ILE A 105 4.98 -4.80 -5.19
CA ILE A 105 4.95 -3.96 -3.99
C ILE A 105 3.82 -4.37 -3.04
N LEU A 106 2.58 -4.43 -3.53
CA LEU A 106 1.42 -4.80 -2.72
C LEU A 106 1.55 -6.22 -2.17
N ALA A 107 2.25 -7.12 -2.87
CA ALA A 107 2.55 -8.46 -2.39
C ALA A 107 3.47 -8.49 -1.16
N ARG A 108 4.11 -7.37 -0.79
CA ARG A 108 4.90 -7.26 0.45
C ARG A 108 4.07 -6.83 1.66
N GLY A 109 2.76 -6.64 1.51
CA GLY A 109 1.86 -6.24 2.60
C GLY A 109 1.91 -4.74 2.92
N VAL A 110 2.44 -3.91 2.02
CA VAL A 110 2.32 -2.44 2.18
C VAL A 110 0.85 -2.02 2.08
N TYR A 111 0.54 -0.90 2.71
CA TYR A 111 -0.83 -0.42 2.90
C TYR A 111 -1.26 0.52 1.79
N GLY A 112 -0.32 1.12 1.07
CA GLY A 112 -0.62 1.98 -0.06
C GLY A 112 0.51 2.03 -1.08
N ILE A 113 0.15 2.48 -2.27
CA ILE A 113 1.11 2.85 -3.30
C ILE A 113 0.76 4.24 -3.83
N LEU A 114 1.79 5.03 -4.12
CA LEU A 114 1.69 6.42 -4.55
C LEU A 114 2.25 6.52 -5.97
N MET A 115 1.38 6.78 -6.96
CA MET A 115 1.79 7.03 -8.33
C MET A 115 2.14 8.50 -8.51
N CYS A 116 3.40 8.76 -8.83
CA CYS A 116 3.88 10.10 -9.16
C CYS A 116 3.47 10.48 -10.58
N MET A 117 3.50 11.78 -10.88
CA MET A 117 3.24 12.31 -12.22
C MET A 117 1.90 11.86 -12.83
N ALA A 118 0.84 11.79 -12.02
CA ALA A 118 -0.51 11.52 -12.50
C ALA A 118 -1.00 12.63 -13.43
N GLN A 119 -0.84 12.44 -14.75
CA GLN A 119 -1.12 13.45 -15.78
C GLN A 119 -2.36 13.14 -16.63
N SER A 120 -2.90 11.92 -16.54
CA SER A 120 -4.03 11.47 -17.33
C SER A 120 -5.10 10.79 -16.46
N PRO A 121 -6.40 11.11 -16.62
CA PRO A 121 -7.48 10.36 -16.01
C PRO A 121 -7.46 8.88 -16.37
N ASP A 122 -7.07 8.53 -17.60
CA ASP A 122 -6.96 7.14 -18.02
C ASP A 122 -5.78 6.42 -17.34
N ALA A 123 -4.69 7.13 -17.06
CA ALA A 123 -3.58 6.58 -16.28
C ALA A 123 -4.01 6.33 -14.82
N VAL A 124 -4.74 7.26 -14.22
CA VAL A 124 -5.28 7.10 -12.86
C VAL A 124 -6.30 5.96 -12.79
N ARG A 125 -7.22 5.88 -13.76
CA ARG A 125 -8.18 4.78 -13.90
C ARG A 125 -7.45 3.44 -14.00
N ALA A 126 -6.44 3.36 -14.86
CA ALA A 126 -5.64 2.16 -15.02
C ALA A 126 -4.91 1.77 -13.74
N PHE A 127 -4.31 2.74 -13.06
CA PHE A 127 -3.61 2.54 -11.81
C PHE A 127 -4.53 1.95 -10.73
N VAL A 128 -5.72 2.53 -10.57
CA VAL A 128 -6.75 2.01 -9.65
C VAL A 128 -7.10 0.58 -10.04
N GLU A 129 -7.48 0.31 -11.29
CA GLU A 129 -7.86 -1.05 -11.72
C GLU A 129 -6.76 -2.09 -11.48
N GLU A 130 -5.47 -1.78 -11.71
CA GLU A 130 -4.36 -2.72 -11.47
C GLU A 130 -4.10 -3.03 -9.99
N CYS A 131 -4.56 -2.17 -9.07
CA CYS A 131 -4.45 -2.38 -7.63
C CYS A 131 -5.58 -3.23 -7.04
N ARG A 132 -6.64 -3.47 -7.82
CA ARG A 132 -7.88 -4.07 -7.34
C ARG A 132 -8.00 -5.51 -7.75
N TYR A 133 -8.46 -6.36 -6.83
CA TYR A 133 -8.84 -7.72 -7.20
C TYR A 133 -10.11 -7.71 -8.07
N PRO A 134 -10.26 -8.66 -9.01
CA PRO A 134 -11.47 -8.76 -9.85
C PRO A 134 -12.79 -8.91 -9.07
N ILE A 135 -12.73 -9.41 -7.83
CA ILE A 135 -13.89 -9.57 -6.95
C ILE A 135 -14.46 -8.23 -6.46
N ASN A 136 -13.67 -7.14 -6.52
CA ASN A 136 -14.07 -5.81 -6.06
C ASN A 136 -14.78 -5.05 -7.17
N ARG A 137 -16.11 -5.04 -7.13
CA ARG A 137 -16.97 -4.58 -8.23
C ARG A 137 -17.41 -3.11 -8.12
N GLN A 138 -17.04 -2.42 -7.04
CA GLN A 138 -17.40 -1.01 -6.81
C GLN A 138 -16.86 -0.15 -7.97
N GLY A 139 -17.70 0.75 -8.49
CA GLY A 139 -17.35 1.66 -9.60
C GLY A 139 -17.33 1.04 -11.00
N ILE A 140 -17.49 -0.29 -11.16
CA ILE A 140 -17.56 -0.91 -12.48
C ILE A 140 -18.75 -0.34 -13.27
N GLY A 141 -18.49 0.11 -14.50
CA GLY A 141 -19.48 0.78 -15.35
C GLY A 141 -19.70 2.26 -15.04
N ASN A 142 -19.09 2.77 -13.97
CA ASN A 142 -19.08 4.18 -13.58
C ASN A 142 -17.66 4.77 -13.66
N GLY A 143 -16.98 4.51 -14.78
CA GLY A 143 -15.62 4.99 -15.04
C GLY A 143 -14.50 4.03 -14.64
N LEU A 144 -14.81 2.85 -14.10
CA LEU A 144 -13.84 1.76 -13.90
C LEU A 144 -14.25 0.50 -14.67
N GLU A 145 -13.25 -0.25 -15.10
CA GLU A 145 -13.38 -1.65 -15.52
C GLU A 145 -13.13 -2.60 -14.33
N GLU A 146 -13.18 -3.90 -14.60
CA GLU A 146 -12.83 -4.94 -13.63
C GLU A 146 -11.37 -4.80 -13.16
N GLY A 147 -11.15 -5.04 -11.86
CA GLY A 147 -9.81 -5.05 -11.27
C GLY A 147 -8.90 -6.11 -11.88
N LYS A 148 -7.59 -5.82 -11.96
CA LYS A 148 -6.59 -6.62 -12.69
C LYS A 148 -5.47 -7.14 -11.78
N ARG A 149 -5.58 -6.94 -10.46
CA ARG A 149 -4.62 -7.46 -9.48
C ARG A 149 -4.67 -8.99 -9.47
N GLY A 150 -3.51 -9.61 -9.71
CA GLY A 150 -3.37 -11.06 -9.64
C GLY A 150 -3.40 -11.59 -8.21
N VAL A 151 -3.91 -12.81 -8.05
CA VAL A 151 -3.92 -13.55 -6.78
C VAL A 151 -2.61 -14.29 -6.53
N GLY A 152 -2.37 -14.72 -5.30
CA GLY A 152 -1.25 -15.61 -4.90
C GLY A 152 -0.23 -14.96 -3.97
N SER A 153 -0.39 -13.68 -3.66
CA SER A 153 0.46 -12.98 -2.68
C SER A 153 -0.16 -12.86 -1.30
N GLU A 154 -1.41 -13.33 -1.14
CA GLU A 154 -2.21 -13.09 0.06
C GLU A 154 -1.50 -13.64 1.30
N ALA A 155 -0.93 -14.84 1.23
CA ALA A 155 -0.24 -15.47 2.36
C ALA A 155 0.91 -14.62 2.93
N THR A 156 1.64 -13.89 2.08
CA THR A 156 2.70 -12.98 2.55
C THR A 156 2.12 -11.68 3.11
N ALA A 157 1.09 -11.12 2.48
CA ALA A 157 0.51 -9.86 2.91
C ALA A 157 -0.30 -9.99 4.21
N THR A 158 -1.01 -11.10 4.40
CA THR A 158 -1.80 -11.38 5.61
C THR A 158 -0.95 -11.50 6.85
N GLU A 159 0.30 -11.99 6.73
CA GLU A 159 1.26 -12.03 7.84
C GLU A 159 1.60 -10.62 8.34
N ILE A 160 1.66 -9.64 7.43
CA ILE A 160 1.93 -8.24 7.78
C ILE A 160 0.69 -7.57 8.38
N TRP A 161 -0.48 -7.83 7.80
CA TRP A 161 -1.73 -7.20 8.24
C TRP A 161 -2.31 -7.84 9.50
N GLY A 162 -1.85 -9.03 9.90
CA GLY A 162 -2.34 -9.75 11.06
C GLY A 162 -3.79 -10.21 10.93
N CYS A 163 -4.27 -10.44 9.70
CA CYS A 163 -5.66 -10.80 9.40
C CYS A 163 -5.78 -12.13 8.66
N SER A 164 -7.01 -12.64 8.55
CA SER A 164 -7.26 -13.84 7.74
C SER A 164 -7.16 -13.54 6.25
N ARG A 165 -6.99 -14.59 5.42
CA ARG A 165 -6.96 -14.42 3.95
C ARG A 165 -8.26 -13.83 3.41
N ASP A 166 -9.40 -14.28 3.91
CA ASP A 166 -10.71 -13.82 3.43
C ASP A 166 -10.92 -12.35 3.81
N GLU A 167 -10.61 -11.99 5.06
CA GLU A 167 -10.61 -10.60 5.52
C GLU A 167 -9.67 -9.71 4.70
N TYR A 168 -8.47 -10.20 4.38
CA TYR A 168 -7.53 -9.48 3.52
C TYR A 168 -8.11 -9.27 2.12
N LEU A 169 -8.72 -10.29 1.51
CA LEU A 169 -9.30 -10.15 0.16
C LEU A 169 -10.46 -9.15 0.13
N ASP A 170 -11.28 -9.12 1.18
CA ASP A 170 -12.41 -8.18 1.31
C ASP A 170 -11.92 -6.73 1.52
N LYS A 171 -10.81 -6.56 2.25
CA LYS A 171 -10.26 -5.25 2.65
C LYS A 171 -9.20 -4.68 1.72
N ALA A 172 -8.48 -5.51 0.96
CA ALA A 172 -7.39 -5.08 0.08
C ALA A 172 -7.92 -4.43 -1.22
N ASP A 173 -8.60 -3.30 -1.07
CA ASP A 173 -9.14 -2.45 -2.15
C ASP A 173 -8.88 -0.97 -1.82
N PRO A 174 -8.63 -0.10 -2.82
CA PRO A 174 -8.34 1.31 -2.57
C PRO A 174 -9.47 2.04 -1.83
N TRP A 175 -9.13 2.62 -0.67
CA TRP A 175 -9.96 3.63 -0.01
C TRP A 175 -9.78 5.01 -0.69
N PRO A 176 -10.81 5.88 -0.79
CA PRO A 176 -12.18 5.74 -0.30
C PRO A 176 -13.15 5.10 -1.30
N LEU A 177 -12.65 4.55 -2.42
CA LEU A 177 -13.50 3.90 -3.42
C LEU A 177 -14.25 2.70 -2.84
N ASN A 178 -13.55 1.86 -2.08
CA ASN A 178 -14.17 0.92 -1.15
C ASN A 178 -14.18 1.55 0.26
N PRO A 179 -15.35 1.83 0.86
CA PRO A 179 -15.44 2.36 2.22
C PRO A 179 -14.80 1.44 3.28
N ASP A 180 -14.81 0.13 3.04
CA ASP A 180 -14.21 -0.87 3.92
C ASP A 180 -12.77 -1.24 3.52
N GLY A 181 -12.28 -0.60 2.44
CA GLY A 181 -10.93 -0.74 1.94
C GLY A 181 -9.87 -0.19 2.90
N GLU A 182 -8.64 -0.66 2.70
CA GLU A 182 -7.44 -0.31 3.48
C GLU A 182 -6.34 0.23 2.57
#